data_AF-A0A947KSJ0-F1
#
_entry.id   AF-A0A947KSJ0-F1
#
_cell.length_a   1.000
_cell.length_b   1.000
_cell.length_c   1.000
_cell.angle_alpha   90.00
_cell.angle_beta   90.00
_cell.angle_gamma   90.00
#
_symmetry.space_group_name_H-M   'P 1'
#
loop_
_entity.id
_entity.type
_entity.pdbx_description
1 polymer ?
#
loop_
_entity_poly.entity_id
_entity_poly.type
_entity_poly.pdbx_seq_one_letter_code
_entity_poly.pdbx_strand_id
1 'polypeptide(L)'
;MQDFAQWSLDTIREDGGSLSWLEEQRFDWTTTTSQALEQILNGKTIILITDEKRKWLETYILTSINGANQERPLLPIVSLDCLYPHYNTISGGEMIDILDDMISLSYKEDYFFWYIGKGDDKRSDISKRRDNSYFWIFDEDFHNAFTLKSYDAALDIKLLQLYKLFNASLNATMFGEVDVGS
;
A
#
# COMPACT_ATOMS: atom_id res chain seq x y z
N MET A 1 -18.24 16.53 0.76
CA MET A 1 -16.94 15.85 0.91
C MET A 1 -16.16 16.54 1.99
N GLN A 2 -15.67 15.77 2.95
CA GLN A 2 -14.68 16.23 3.90
C GLN A 2 -13.28 16.10 3.27
N ASP A 3 -12.34 16.95 3.69
CA ASP A 3 -10.93 16.84 3.33
C ASP A 3 -10.31 15.55 3.92
N PHE A 4 -9.49 14.82 3.15
CA PHE A 4 -8.91 13.53 3.56
C PHE A 4 -7.98 13.63 4.79
N ALA A 5 -7.23 14.72 4.92
CA ALA A 5 -6.36 14.92 6.08
C ALA A 5 -7.19 15.08 7.36
N GLN A 6 -8.25 15.89 7.29
CA GLN A 6 -9.15 16.12 8.41
C GLN A 6 -9.94 14.85 8.77
N TRP A 7 -10.49 14.15 7.78
CA TRP A 7 -11.22 12.89 8.00
C TRP A 7 -10.32 11.79 8.60
N SER A 8 -9.08 11.67 8.11
CA SER A 8 -8.10 10.70 8.64
C SER A 8 -7.82 10.96 10.12
N LEU A 9 -7.64 12.23 10.50
CA LEU A 9 -7.38 12.63 11.88
C LEU A 9 -8.58 12.35 12.80
N ASP A 10 -9.80 12.61 12.34
CA ASP A 10 -11.01 12.33 13.12
C ASP A 10 -11.17 10.81 13.33
N THR A 11 -10.98 10.02 12.28
CA THR A 11 -11.05 8.54 12.33
C THR A 11 -9.99 7.95 13.29
N ILE A 12 -8.77 8.49 13.28
CA ILE A 12 -7.69 8.10 14.20
C ILE A 12 -8.08 8.33 15.67
N ARG A 13 -8.78 9.43 15.95
CA ARG A 13 -9.17 9.82 17.32
C ARG A 13 -10.37 9.03 17.83
N GLU A 14 -11.28 8.63 16.97
CA GLU A 14 -12.44 7.81 17.32
C GLU A 14 -12.04 6.38 17.76
N ASP A 15 -10.93 5.82 17.25
CA ASP A 15 -10.47 4.46 17.60
C ASP A 15 -9.73 4.37 18.97
N GLY A 16 -9.95 5.34 19.87
CA GLY A 16 -9.68 5.21 21.30
C GLY A 16 -8.21 5.10 21.72
N GLY A 17 -7.31 5.90 21.13
CA GLY A 17 -5.89 5.96 21.50
C GLY A 17 -5.02 4.84 20.91
N SER A 18 -5.64 3.82 20.31
CA SER A 18 -4.96 2.70 19.65
C SER A 18 -4.13 3.14 18.43
N LEU A 19 -4.49 4.26 17.80
CA LEU A 19 -3.83 4.88 16.66
C LEU A 19 -3.05 6.16 17.00
N SER A 20 -2.81 6.43 18.30
CA SER A 20 -2.07 7.63 18.73
C SER A 20 -0.71 7.78 18.07
N TRP A 21 -0.01 6.67 17.84
CA TRP A 21 1.28 6.63 17.13
C TRP A 21 1.17 7.09 15.67
N LEU A 22 0.00 6.95 15.04
CA LEU A 22 -0.25 7.32 13.65
C LEU A 22 -0.61 8.81 13.52
N GLU A 23 -1.15 9.43 14.58
CA GLU A 23 -1.41 10.87 14.61
C GLU A 23 -0.11 11.69 14.44
N GLU A 24 1.02 11.19 14.97
CA GLU A 24 2.34 11.79 14.80
C GLU A 24 2.85 11.73 13.35
N GLN A 25 2.45 10.69 12.60
CA GLN A 25 2.86 10.45 11.21
C GLN A 25 1.76 10.80 10.20
N ARG A 26 0.73 11.56 10.61
CA ARG A 26 -0.47 11.81 9.81
C ARG A 26 -0.19 12.46 8.46
N PHE A 27 0.83 13.32 8.37
CA PHE A 27 1.15 14.04 7.14
C PHE A 27 1.74 13.11 6.08
N ASP A 28 2.67 12.25 6.47
CA ASP A 28 3.26 11.23 5.60
C ASP A 28 2.19 10.21 5.17
N TRP A 29 1.36 9.77 6.13
CA TRP A 29 0.22 8.90 5.86
C TRP A 29 -0.72 9.51 4.81
N THR A 30 -1.19 10.74 5.05
CA THR A 30 -2.20 11.38 4.21
C THR A 30 -1.67 11.60 2.79
N THR A 31 -0.44 12.08 2.66
CA THR A 31 0.17 12.41 1.36
C THR A 31 0.37 11.17 0.50
N THR A 32 0.95 10.11 1.07
CA THR A 32 1.25 8.88 0.32
C THR A 32 -0.01 8.09 0.01
N THR A 33 -0.95 8.05 0.96
CA THR A 33 -2.19 7.27 0.83
C THR A 33 -3.17 7.96 -0.09
N SER A 34 -3.25 9.30 -0.12
CA SER A 34 -4.13 10.00 -1.07
C SER A 34 -3.79 9.68 -2.52
N GLN A 35 -2.50 9.67 -2.86
CA GLN A 35 -2.02 9.31 -4.20
C GLN A 35 -2.33 7.85 -4.54
N ALA A 36 -2.18 6.93 -3.58
CA ALA A 36 -2.56 5.53 -3.79
C ALA A 36 -4.07 5.38 -4.02
N LEU A 37 -4.89 6.09 -3.24
CA LEU A 37 -6.35 6.08 -3.37
C LEU A 37 -6.81 6.68 -4.71
N GLU A 38 -6.20 7.77 -5.16
CA GLU A 38 -6.46 8.36 -6.47
C GLU A 38 -6.14 7.37 -7.60
N GLN A 39 -5.02 6.66 -7.52
CA GLN A 39 -4.66 5.63 -8.49
C GLN A 39 -5.69 4.48 -8.53
N ILE A 40 -6.19 4.08 -7.36
CA ILE A 40 -7.23 3.04 -7.25
C ILE A 40 -8.56 3.54 -7.84
N LEU A 41 -8.96 4.78 -7.54
CA LEU A 41 -10.16 5.40 -8.11
C LEU A 41 -10.10 5.51 -9.64
N ASN A 42 -8.90 5.77 -10.18
CA ASN A 42 -8.64 5.77 -11.62
C ASN A 42 -8.60 4.36 -12.24
N GLY A 43 -8.86 3.32 -11.46
CA GLY A 43 -9.01 1.94 -11.94
C GLY A 43 -7.69 1.19 -12.13
N LYS A 44 -6.56 1.71 -11.63
CA LYS A 44 -5.27 1.01 -11.74
C LYS A 44 -5.26 -0.27 -10.92
N THR A 45 -4.58 -1.28 -11.45
CA THR A 45 -4.33 -2.55 -10.76
C THR A 45 -3.25 -2.38 -9.69
N ILE A 46 -3.52 -2.90 -8.51
CA ILE A 46 -2.56 -2.95 -7.41
C ILE A 46 -1.75 -4.23 -7.50
N ILE A 47 -0.43 -4.12 -7.63
CA ILE A 47 0.48 -5.28 -7.57
C ILE A 47 1.18 -5.25 -6.22
N LEU A 48 0.79 -6.17 -5.34
CA LEU A 48 1.27 -6.25 -3.97
C LEU A 48 2.58 -7.04 -3.90
N ILE A 49 3.56 -6.47 -3.20
CA ILE A 49 4.89 -7.05 -2.99
C ILE A 49 5.22 -6.91 -1.51
N THR A 50 5.68 -7.98 -0.86
CA THR A 50 6.17 -7.90 0.51
C THR A 50 7.57 -8.48 0.67
N ASP A 51 8.27 -8.05 1.72
CA ASP A 51 9.39 -8.83 2.22
C ASP A 51 8.92 -10.20 2.74
N GLU A 52 9.87 -11.11 2.97
CA GLU A 52 9.56 -12.49 3.35
C GLU A 52 8.86 -12.56 4.72
N LYS A 53 9.23 -11.68 5.65
CA LYS A 53 8.66 -11.67 7.00
C LYS A 53 7.20 -11.20 7.00
N ARG A 54 6.79 -10.40 6.01
CA ARG A 54 5.44 -9.82 5.92
C ARG A 54 4.54 -10.55 4.91
N LYS A 55 4.93 -11.75 4.47
CA LYS A 55 4.10 -12.61 3.61
C LYS A 55 2.72 -12.93 4.21
N TRP A 56 2.65 -13.04 5.53
CA TRP A 56 1.38 -13.21 6.24
C TRP A 56 0.43 -12.02 6.03
N LEU A 57 0.97 -10.80 5.97
CA LEU A 57 0.20 -9.59 5.77
C LEU A 57 -0.28 -9.48 4.32
N GLU A 58 0.53 -9.91 3.35
CA GLU A 58 0.09 -10.03 1.96
C GLU A 58 -1.17 -10.89 1.84
N THR A 59 -1.14 -12.08 2.45
CA THR A 59 -2.28 -13.00 2.47
C THR A 59 -3.49 -12.36 3.15
N TYR A 60 -3.26 -11.67 4.27
CA TYR A 60 -4.32 -10.96 5.00
C TYR A 60 -4.97 -9.85 4.15
N ILE A 61 -4.17 -9.02 3.48
CA ILE A 61 -4.68 -7.94 2.61
C ILE A 61 -5.49 -8.52 1.46
N LEU A 62 -4.94 -9.48 0.71
CA LEU A 62 -5.62 -10.08 -0.46
C LEU A 62 -6.95 -10.74 -0.10
N THR A 63 -7.04 -11.37 1.07
CA THR A 63 -8.27 -12.03 1.53
C THR A 63 -9.29 -11.07 2.14
N SER A 64 -8.85 -9.94 2.68
CA SER A 64 -9.74 -8.99 3.37
C SER A 64 -10.21 -7.83 2.49
N ILE A 65 -9.39 -7.36 1.54
CA ILE A 65 -9.67 -6.16 0.74
C ILE A 65 -10.87 -6.34 -0.19
N ASN A 66 -11.10 -7.56 -0.66
CA ASN A 66 -12.25 -7.98 -1.46
C ASN A 66 -13.15 -8.96 -0.67
N GLY A 67 -13.20 -8.82 0.65
CA GLY A 67 -13.98 -9.70 1.52
C GLY A 67 -15.48 -9.70 1.17
N ALA A 68 -16.15 -10.83 1.39
CA ALA A 68 -17.53 -11.06 0.95
C ALA A 68 -18.58 -10.09 1.53
N ASN A 69 -18.28 -9.45 2.67
CA ASN A 69 -19.19 -8.53 3.35
C ASN A 69 -18.95 -7.06 2.99
N GLN A 70 -18.15 -6.78 1.95
CA GLN A 70 -17.89 -5.40 1.54
C GLN A 70 -18.93 -4.90 0.55
N GLU A 71 -19.42 -3.67 0.76
CA GLU A 71 -20.42 -3.01 -0.08
C GLU A 71 -19.80 -2.28 -1.29
N ARG A 72 -18.48 -2.13 -1.32
CA ARG A 72 -17.75 -1.51 -2.44
C ARG A 72 -17.49 -2.50 -3.58
N PRO A 73 -17.23 -2.02 -4.82
CA PRO A 73 -16.82 -2.87 -5.93
C PRO A 73 -15.54 -3.67 -5.66
N LEU A 74 -15.37 -4.77 -6.38
CA LEU A 74 -14.13 -5.56 -6.33
C LEU A 74 -12.95 -4.74 -6.85
N LEU A 75 -11.88 -4.76 -6.09
CA LEU A 75 -10.63 -4.08 -6.41
C LEU A 75 -9.69 -4.99 -7.20
N PRO A 76 -9.07 -4.49 -8.28
CA PRO A 76 -8.04 -5.23 -9.01
C PRO A 76 -6.75 -5.22 -8.18
N ILE A 77 -6.54 -6.27 -7.39
CA ILE A 77 -5.33 -6.47 -6.59
C ILE A 77 -4.81 -7.88 -6.76
N VAL A 78 -3.50 -8.00 -6.98
CA VAL A 78 -2.82 -9.28 -7.21
C VAL A 78 -1.48 -9.32 -6.49
N SER A 79 -1.05 -10.50 -6.06
CA SER A 79 0.32 -10.72 -5.57
C SER A 79 1.29 -10.83 -6.73
N LEU A 80 2.48 -10.23 -6.61
CA LEU A 80 3.55 -10.44 -7.58
C LEU A 80 3.98 -11.92 -7.66
N ASP A 81 3.90 -12.68 -6.56
CA ASP A 81 4.19 -14.12 -6.56
C ASP A 81 3.27 -14.89 -7.51
N CYS A 82 2.04 -14.42 -7.72
CA CYS A 82 1.09 -15.04 -8.64
C CYS A 82 1.40 -14.72 -10.10
N LEU A 83 2.00 -13.56 -10.38
CA LEU A 83 2.40 -13.15 -11.72
C LEU A 83 3.73 -13.81 -12.12
N TYR A 84 4.68 -13.83 -11.20
CA TYR A 84 5.99 -14.42 -11.41
C TYR A 84 6.53 -15.06 -10.11
N PRO A 85 6.33 -16.38 -9.91
CA PRO A 85 6.73 -17.08 -8.68
C PRO A 85 8.22 -17.00 -8.33
N HIS A 86 9.07 -16.66 -9.30
CA HIS A 86 10.53 -16.58 -9.12
C HIS A 86 11.04 -15.14 -8.94
N TYR A 87 10.17 -14.16 -8.68
CA TYR A 87 10.57 -12.76 -8.51
C TYR A 87 11.62 -12.55 -7.40
N ASN A 88 11.69 -13.45 -6.42
CA ASN A 88 12.73 -13.49 -5.38
C ASN A 88 14.17 -13.60 -5.92
N THR A 89 14.33 -14.08 -7.16
CA THR A 89 15.62 -14.22 -7.83
C THR A 89 15.98 -12.99 -8.66
N ILE A 90 15.02 -12.10 -8.88
CA ILE A 90 15.23 -10.87 -9.65
C ILE A 90 16.18 -9.98 -8.89
N SER A 91 17.25 -9.59 -9.55
CA SER A 91 18.21 -8.61 -9.05
C SER A 91 18.88 -7.93 -10.23
N GLY A 92 19.27 -6.67 -10.03
CA GLY A 92 19.84 -5.82 -11.08
C GLY A 92 18.78 -5.19 -11.98
N GLY A 93 19.09 -3.99 -12.48
CA GLY A 93 18.15 -3.16 -13.24
C GLY A 93 17.57 -3.85 -14.48
N GLU A 94 18.37 -4.56 -15.26
CA GLU A 94 17.92 -5.20 -16.51
C GLU A 94 16.83 -6.25 -16.28
N MET A 95 16.97 -7.10 -15.26
CA MET A 95 15.97 -8.12 -14.97
C MET A 95 14.68 -7.52 -14.38
N ILE A 96 14.81 -6.43 -13.63
CA ILE A 96 13.66 -5.65 -13.14
C ILE A 96 12.93 -5.01 -14.32
N ASP A 97 13.65 -4.44 -15.29
CA ASP A 97 13.06 -3.84 -16.50
C ASP A 97 12.30 -4.89 -17.32
N ILE A 98 12.86 -6.10 -17.49
CA ILE A 98 12.17 -7.21 -18.17
C ILE A 98 10.88 -7.63 -17.43
N LEU A 99 10.90 -7.66 -16.10
CA LEU A 99 9.70 -7.93 -15.30
C LEU A 99 8.66 -6.82 -15.49
N ASP A 100 9.08 -5.55 -15.41
CA ASP A 100 8.20 -4.40 -15.58
C ASP A 100 7.56 -4.38 -16.98
N ASP A 101 8.33 -4.69 -18.03
CA ASP A 101 7.83 -4.84 -19.40
C ASP A 101 6.76 -5.93 -19.49
N MET A 102 6.99 -7.09 -18.87
CA MET A 102 6.04 -8.21 -18.88
C MET A 102 4.72 -7.86 -18.18
N ILE A 103 4.81 -7.15 -17.05
CA ILE A 103 3.64 -6.65 -16.32
C ILE A 103 2.94 -5.57 -17.16
N SER A 104 3.68 -4.64 -17.76
CA SER A 104 3.16 -3.57 -18.61
C SER A 104 2.42 -4.09 -19.85
N LEU A 105 2.89 -5.19 -20.47
CA LEU A 105 2.16 -5.86 -21.54
C LEU A 105 0.81 -6.42 -21.09
N SER A 106 0.73 -6.87 -19.82
CA SER A 106 -0.49 -7.46 -19.25
C SER A 106 -1.50 -6.40 -18.80
N TYR A 107 -1.01 -5.29 -18.23
CA TYR A 107 -1.83 -4.26 -17.57
C TYR A 107 -1.81 -2.89 -18.26
N LYS A 108 -1.13 -2.73 -19.40
CA LYS A 108 -1.10 -1.51 -20.24
C LYS A 108 -0.73 -0.23 -19.47
N GLU A 109 0.27 -0.30 -18.59
CA GLU A 109 0.67 0.81 -17.70
C GLU A 109 -0.36 1.21 -16.62
N ASP A 110 -1.55 0.58 -16.61
CA ASP A 110 -2.62 0.85 -15.64
C ASP A 110 -2.43 0.01 -14.37
N TYR A 111 -1.25 0.11 -13.78
CA TYR A 111 -0.91 -0.52 -12.50
C TYR A 111 0.07 0.32 -11.69
N PHE A 112 0.16 0.01 -10.41
CA PHE A 112 1.23 0.50 -9.54
C PHE A 112 1.61 -0.59 -8.53
N PHE A 113 2.83 -0.52 -8.02
CA PHE A 113 3.27 -1.44 -6.98
C PHE A 113 2.88 -0.93 -5.61
N TRP A 114 2.40 -1.83 -4.75
CA TRP A 114 2.31 -1.59 -3.33
C TRP A 114 3.34 -2.46 -2.63
N TYR A 115 4.38 -1.84 -2.07
CA TYR A 115 5.44 -2.53 -1.35
C TYR A 115 5.25 -2.44 0.17
N ILE A 116 5.39 -3.57 0.88
CA ILE A 116 5.39 -3.61 2.35
C ILE A 116 6.58 -4.44 2.85
N GLY A 117 7.57 -3.78 3.43
CA GLY A 117 8.76 -4.50 3.87
C GLY A 117 9.94 -3.61 4.17
N LYS A 118 11.07 -4.25 4.48
CA LYS A 118 12.35 -3.55 4.65
C LYS A 118 12.79 -2.85 3.37
N GLY A 119 13.37 -1.66 3.52
CA GLY A 119 13.88 -0.91 2.39
C GLY A 119 15.13 -1.51 1.75
N ASP A 120 15.94 -2.24 2.52
CA ASP A 120 17.13 -2.96 2.03
C ASP A 120 16.83 -4.34 1.43
N ASP A 121 15.55 -4.73 1.32
CA ASP A 121 15.15 -5.97 0.67
C ASP A 121 15.22 -5.82 -0.85
N LYS A 122 15.77 -6.83 -1.54
CA LYS A 122 15.90 -6.86 -3.01
C LYS A 122 14.56 -6.71 -3.73
N ARG A 123 13.46 -7.18 -3.11
CA ARG A 123 12.11 -7.07 -3.68
C ARG A 123 11.62 -5.62 -3.70
N SER A 124 12.15 -4.77 -2.82
CA SER A 124 11.83 -3.34 -2.81
C SER A 124 12.32 -2.63 -4.08
N ASP A 125 13.43 -3.09 -4.66
CA ASP A 125 14.03 -2.50 -5.87
C ASP A 125 13.06 -2.58 -7.07
N ILE A 126 12.22 -3.63 -7.13
CA ILE A 126 11.19 -3.79 -8.16
C ILE A 126 10.20 -2.63 -8.08
N SER A 127 9.67 -2.36 -6.88
CA SER A 127 8.70 -1.29 -6.67
C SER A 127 9.31 0.10 -6.80
N LYS A 128 10.56 0.28 -6.34
CA LYS A 128 11.32 1.54 -6.44
C LYS A 128 11.63 1.95 -7.89
N ARG A 129 11.51 1.03 -8.86
CA ARG A 129 11.69 1.34 -10.27
C ARG A 129 10.61 2.26 -10.84
N ARG A 130 9.43 2.32 -10.20
CA ARG A 130 8.33 3.22 -10.58
C ARG A 130 8.08 4.30 -9.54
N ASP A 131 7.97 5.54 -10.03
CA ASP A 131 7.76 6.73 -9.20
C ASP A 131 6.37 6.78 -8.55
N ASN A 132 5.37 6.11 -9.15
CA ASN A 132 3.99 6.11 -8.69
C ASN A 132 3.66 4.94 -7.74
N SER A 133 4.66 4.17 -7.33
CA SER A 133 4.50 3.08 -6.37
C SER A 133 4.13 3.61 -4.98
N TYR A 134 3.39 2.81 -4.23
CA TYR A 134 2.99 3.06 -2.85
C TYR A 134 3.81 2.21 -1.89
N PHE A 135 4.35 2.82 -0.83
CA PHE A 135 5.34 2.16 0.02
C PHE A 135 4.98 2.23 1.50
N TRP A 136 4.97 1.07 2.15
CA TRP A 136 5.12 0.93 3.60
C TRP A 136 6.51 0.35 3.86
N ILE A 137 7.49 1.24 3.98
CA ILE A 137 8.91 0.87 3.99
C ILE A 137 9.46 0.86 5.42
N PHE A 138 10.38 -0.07 5.70
CA PHE A 138 11.04 -0.14 7.01
C PHE A 138 12.50 0.26 6.95
N ASP A 139 12.91 1.03 7.96
CA ASP A 139 14.30 1.41 8.24
C ASP A 139 15.02 2.17 7.10
N GLU A 140 14.27 2.71 6.13
CA GLU A 140 14.77 3.53 5.03
C GLU A 140 13.88 4.76 4.85
N ASP A 141 14.49 5.92 4.72
CA ASP A 141 13.78 7.14 4.32
C ASP A 141 13.68 7.16 2.79
N PHE A 142 12.48 6.92 2.28
CA PHE A 142 12.20 6.95 0.85
C PHE A 142 11.15 8.02 0.55
N HIS A 143 11.31 8.72 -0.57
CA HIS A 143 10.35 9.75 -0.96
C HIS A 143 8.99 9.11 -1.23
N ASN A 144 7.91 9.75 -0.77
CA ASN A 144 6.55 9.25 -0.96
C ASN A 144 6.31 7.85 -0.33
N ALA A 145 6.99 7.57 0.78
CA ALA A 145 6.80 6.33 1.54
C ALA A 145 6.29 6.62 2.96
N PHE A 146 5.51 5.69 3.49
CA PHE A 146 5.16 5.64 4.90
C PHE A 146 6.22 4.80 5.64
N THR A 147 7.07 5.46 6.43
CA THR A 147 8.23 4.82 7.07
C THR A 147 7.89 4.30 8.47
N LEU A 148 8.15 3.01 8.68
CA LEU A 148 8.01 2.32 9.96
C LEU A 148 9.38 1.75 10.41
N LYS A 149 9.47 1.35 11.68
CA LYS A 149 10.70 0.77 12.25
C LYS A 149 10.56 -0.74 12.32
N SER A 150 11.46 -1.50 11.68
CA SER A 150 11.33 -2.96 11.64
C SER A 150 11.58 -3.63 13.01
N TYR A 151 12.23 -2.90 13.92
CA TYR A 151 12.56 -3.31 15.28
C TYR A 151 11.52 -2.88 16.34
N ASP A 152 10.41 -2.29 15.92
CA ASP A 152 9.30 -1.99 16.82
C ASP A 152 8.60 -3.29 17.26
N ALA A 153 8.54 -3.53 18.57
CA ALA A 153 7.91 -4.72 19.13
C ALA A 153 6.40 -4.81 18.83
N ALA A 154 5.74 -3.68 18.54
CA ALA A 154 4.33 -3.60 18.20
C ALA A 154 4.09 -3.52 16.68
N LEU A 155 5.11 -3.73 15.84
CA LEU A 155 5.02 -3.52 14.39
C LEU A 155 3.87 -4.27 13.73
N ASP A 156 3.66 -5.55 14.05
CA ASP A 156 2.61 -6.36 13.42
C ASP A 156 1.21 -5.80 13.73
N ILE A 157 1.01 -5.33 14.97
CA ILE A 157 -0.24 -4.67 15.39
C ILE A 157 -0.40 -3.35 14.62
N LYS A 158 0.67 -2.56 14.51
CA LYS A 158 0.68 -1.31 13.75
C LYS A 158 0.34 -1.53 12.28
N LEU A 159 0.85 -2.59 11.65
CA LEU A 159 0.53 -2.92 10.25
C LEU A 159 -0.94 -3.29 10.07
N LEU A 160 -1.52 -4.07 10.98
CA LEU A 160 -2.97 -4.37 10.96
C LEU A 160 -3.82 -3.12 11.15
N GLN A 161 -3.43 -2.24 12.07
CA GLN A 161 -4.08 -0.96 12.31
C GLN A 161 -4.00 -0.03 11.10
N LEU A 162 -2.82 0.07 10.49
CA LEU A 162 -2.57 0.85 9.29
C LEU A 162 -3.43 0.35 8.12
N TYR A 163 -3.55 -0.97 7.96
CA TYR A 163 -4.43 -1.55 6.97
C TYR A 163 -5.91 -1.31 7.27
N LYS A 164 -6.35 -1.39 8.53
CA LYS A 164 -7.73 -1.05 8.90
C LYS A 164 -8.06 0.39 8.49
N LEU A 165 -7.14 1.32 8.75
CA LEU A 165 -7.27 2.73 8.34
C LEU A 165 -7.25 2.88 6.81
N PHE A 166 -6.34 2.21 6.10
CA PHE A 166 -6.33 2.16 4.64
C PHE A 166 -7.68 1.70 4.08
N ASN A 167 -8.19 0.59 4.59
CA ASN A 167 -9.43 -0.02 4.13
C ASN A 167 -10.65 0.89 4.38
N ALA A 168 -10.68 1.57 5.53
CA ALA A 168 -11.70 2.57 5.83
C ALA A 168 -11.60 3.78 4.91
N SER A 169 -10.38 4.29 4.68
CA SER A 169 -10.09 5.41 3.78
C SER A 169 -10.57 5.12 2.36
N LEU A 170 -10.35 3.89 1.90
CA LEU A 170 -10.77 3.43 0.59
C LEU A 170 -12.30 3.37 0.45
N ASN A 171 -13.01 2.91 1.49
CA ASN A 171 -14.48 2.95 1.50
C ASN A 171 -14.99 4.40 1.45
N ALA A 172 -14.51 5.25 2.35
CA ALA A 172 -14.96 6.65 2.43
C ALA A 172 -14.72 7.39 1.11
N THR A 173 -13.57 7.13 0.48
CA THR A 173 -13.22 7.68 -0.83
C THR A 173 -14.14 7.17 -1.95
N MET A 174 -14.38 5.85 -2.04
CA MET A 174 -15.23 5.26 -3.09
C MET A 174 -16.70 5.68 -2.99
N PHE A 175 -17.20 5.91 -1.77
CA PHE A 175 -18.57 6.39 -1.54
C PHE A 175 -18.70 7.92 -1.63
N GLY A 176 -17.61 8.64 -1.93
CA GLY A 176 -17.61 10.10 -2.05
C GLY A 176 -17.84 10.82 -0.73
N GLU A 177 -17.51 10.20 0.40
CA GLU A 177 -17.55 10.85 1.71
C GLU A 177 -16.38 11.83 1.85
N VAL A 178 -15.24 11.48 1.25
CA VAL A 178 -13.95 12.15 1.38
C VAL A 178 -13.36 12.48 0.03
N ASP A 179 -12.80 13.69 -0.10
CA ASP A 179 -12.05 14.09 -1.28
C ASP A 179 -10.57 13.81 -1.08
N VAL A 180 -10.00 13.05 -2.00
CA VAL A 180 -8.55 12.77 -2.06
C VAL A 180 -7.85 13.59 -3.14
N GLY A 181 -8.61 14.31 -3.98
CA GLY A 181 -8.07 15.24 -4.96
C GLY A 181 -7.79 16.61 -4.34
N SER A 182 -6.62 17.17 -4.64
CA SER A 182 -6.30 18.59 -4.42
C SER A 182 -6.22 19.31 -5.76
#